data_AF-A0A9E2ZIW3-F1
#
_entry.id   AF-A0A9E2ZIW3-F1
#
_cell.length_a   1.000
_cell.length_b   1.000
_cell.length_c   1.000
_cell.angle_alpha   90.00
_cell.angle_beta   90.00
_cell.angle_gamma   90.00
#
_symmetry.space_group_name_H-M   'P 1'
#
loop_
_entity.id
_entity.type
_entity.pdbx_description
1 polymer ?
#
loop_
_entity_poly.entity_id
_entity_poly.type
_entity_poly.pdbx_seq_one_letter_code
_entity_poly.pdbx_strand_id
1 'polypeptide(L)'
;AHISWKAYMENLPRPCFTGASAGDYAKKHDPFAYYTQITNNRAWCARIVPLDSFFSDERSGSLPRFIWITPNLCHDMHDCSVATGDNFLASLVPRLLRSLGHGGLLFLTWDEGSSDAGCCRLASGGHIVTVVAGPGAKRGARVSMPTDHYSVLRTIEEALGLPRLRGAACGCSPSLRPLLDPSAGNL
;
A
#
# COMPACT_ATOMS: atom_id res chain seq x y z
N ALA A 1 -12.77 -3.99 14.29
CA ALA A 1 -11.31 -4.22 14.37
C ALA A 1 -10.54 -3.11 15.10
N HIS A 2 -11.02 -1.85 15.18
CA HIS A 2 -10.33 -0.75 15.89
C HIS A 2 -8.86 -0.50 15.46
N ILE A 3 -8.50 -0.88 14.24
CA ILE A 3 -7.18 -0.61 13.67
C ILE A 3 -7.17 0.82 13.12
N SER A 4 -6.24 1.65 13.62
CA SER A 4 -6.05 3.00 13.08
C SER A 4 -5.47 2.91 11.68
N TRP A 5 -5.96 3.75 10.77
CA TRP A 5 -5.50 3.81 9.39
C TRP A 5 -5.42 5.25 8.89
N LYS A 6 -4.53 5.49 7.92
CA LYS A 6 -4.50 6.74 7.15
C LYS A 6 -3.97 6.47 5.76
N ALA A 7 -4.53 7.16 4.77
CA ALA A 7 -4.11 7.12 3.38
C ALA A 7 -3.44 8.45 3.02
N TYR A 8 -2.20 8.38 2.57
CA TYR A 8 -1.32 9.51 2.29
C TYR A 8 -1.11 9.59 0.78
N MET A 9 -1.74 10.56 0.15
CA MET A 9 -1.73 10.72 -1.30
C MET A 9 -0.86 11.91 -1.68
N GLU A 10 0.16 11.68 -2.51
CA GLU A 10 1.03 12.77 -2.95
C GLU A 10 0.25 13.81 -3.77
N ASN A 11 0.54 15.09 -3.52
CA ASN A 11 -0.15 16.25 -4.09
C ASN A 11 -1.69 16.29 -3.95
N LEU A 12 -2.28 15.49 -3.07
CA LEU A 12 -3.69 15.68 -2.69
C LEU A 12 -3.86 17.13 -2.19
N PRO A 13 -4.77 17.93 -2.77
CA PRO A 13 -4.80 19.37 -2.51
C PRO A 13 -5.30 19.72 -1.12
N ARG A 14 -6.10 18.84 -0.51
CA ARG A 14 -6.60 18.93 0.86
C ARG A 14 -7.14 17.58 1.33
N PRO A 15 -7.24 17.34 2.64
CA PRO A 15 -7.89 16.13 3.15
C PRO A 15 -9.28 15.93 2.56
N CYS A 16 -9.62 14.67 2.25
CA CYS A 16 -10.92 14.29 1.68
C CYS A 16 -11.25 14.99 0.35
N PHE A 17 -10.27 15.28 -0.51
CA PHE A 17 -10.55 15.78 -1.86
C PHE A 17 -11.14 14.66 -2.74
N THR A 18 -12.37 14.86 -3.22
CA THR A 18 -13.13 13.85 -3.98
C THR A 18 -13.24 14.13 -5.48
N GLY A 19 -12.63 15.24 -5.95
CA GLY A 19 -12.55 15.59 -7.37
C GLY A 19 -11.65 14.63 -8.15
N ALA A 20 -11.76 14.62 -9.48
CA ALA A 20 -11.07 13.66 -10.33
C ALA A 20 -9.54 13.81 -10.33
N SER A 21 -9.04 15.04 -10.29
CA SER A 21 -7.60 15.35 -10.27
C SER A 21 -7.34 16.75 -9.70
N ALA A 22 -6.07 17.01 -9.33
CA ALA A 22 -5.57 18.33 -8.97
C ALA A 22 -4.03 18.37 -9.11
N GLY A 23 -3.49 19.10 -10.08
CA GLY A 23 -2.07 18.99 -10.43
C GLY A 23 -1.71 17.54 -10.78
N ASP A 24 -0.66 17.02 -10.18
CA ASP A 24 -0.20 15.63 -10.38
C ASP A 24 -0.95 14.60 -9.53
N TYR A 25 -1.92 15.01 -8.71
CA TYR A 25 -2.83 14.08 -8.04
C TYR A 25 -3.92 13.59 -9.00
N ALA A 26 -4.12 12.27 -9.05
CA ALA A 26 -5.19 11.62 -9.79
C ALA A 26 -6.02 10.70 -8.88
N LYS A 27 -7.32 10.98 -8.75
CA LYS A 27 -8.24 10.18 -7.93
C LYS A 27 -8.27 8.71 -8.32
N LYS A 28 -8.04 8.38 -9.60
CA LYS A 28 -8.00 6.99 -10.07
C LYS A 28 -6.99 6.12 -9.30
N HIS A 29 -5.95 6.71 -8.68
CA HIS A 29 -4.96 6.01 -7.85
C HIS A 29 -5.26 6.11 -6.34
N ASP A 30 -6.36 6.74 -5.92
CA ASP A 30 -6.86 6.79 -4.54
C ASP A 30 -8.08 5.87 -4.37
N PRO A 31 -7.90 4.61 -3.95
CA PRO A 31 -9.03 3.69 -3.77
C PRO A 31 -10.00 4.15 -2.68
N PHE A 32 -9.56 4.89 -1.66
CA PHE A 32 -10.40 5.29 -0.53
C PHE A 32 -11.45 6.32 -0.94
N ALA A 33 -11.15 7.17 -1.92
CA ALA A 33 -12.07 8.17 -2.47
C ALA A 33 -13.23 7.58 -3.29
N TYR A 34 -13.24 6.27 -3.57
CA TYR A 34 -14.33 5.57 -4.25
C TYR A 34 -15.32 4.88 -3.30
N TYR A 35 -14.96 4.66 -2.03
CA TYR A 35 -15.87 4.05 -1.07
C TYR A 35 -16.74 5.12 -0.40
N THR A 36 -18.03 5.15 -0.76
CA THR A 36 -18.99 6.14 -0.21
C THR A 36 -19.15 6.05 1.30
N GLN A 37 -18.94 4.87 1.89
CA GLN A 37 -18.90 4.70 3.35
C GLN A 37 -17.76 5.49 4.01
N ILE A 38 -16.64 5.67 3.30
CA ILE A 38 -15.52 6.50 3.75
C ILE A 38 -15.84 7.98 3.47
N THR A 39 -16.20 8.33 2.24
CA THR A 39 -16.38 9.73 1.86
C THR A 39 -17.57 10.41 2.53
N ASN A 40 -18.61 9.67 2.88
CA ASN A 40 -19.79 10.19 3.59
C ASN A 40 -19.58 10.26 5.12
N ASN A 41 -18.51 9.68 5.65
CA ASN A 41 -18.15 9.78 7.06
C ASN A 41 -17.02 10.78 7.24
N ARG A 42 -17.32 11.96 7.80
CA ARG A 42 -16.35 13.06 7.99
C ARG A 42 -15.08 12.61 8.72
N ALA A 43 -15.20 11.77 9.74
CA ALA A 43 -14.05 11.31 10.53
C ALA A 43 -13.17 10.32 9.76
N TRP A 44 -13.75 9.52 8.86
CA TRP A 44 -12.99 8.58 8.02
C TRP A 44 -12.40 9.28 6.81
N CYS A 45 -13.16 10.15 6.15
CA CYS A 45 -12.67 10.89 5.00
C CYS A 45 -11.52 11.83 5.36
N ALA A 46 -11.51 12.38 6.58
CA ALA A 46 -10.39 13.17 7.10
C ALA A 46 -9.07 12.37 7.26
N ARG A 47 -9.10 11.04 7.07
CA ARG A 47 -7.92 10.17 7.05
C ARG A 47 -7.35 9.95 5.64
N ILE A 48 -7.97 10.51 4.61
CA ILE A 48 -7.38 10.64 3.28
C ILE A 48 -6.70 12.00 3.25
N VAL A 49 -5.38 12.04 3.26
CA VAL A 49 -4.59 13.26 3.51
C VAL A 49 -3.46 13.43 2.50
N PRO A 50 -2.93 14.65 2.32
CA PRO A 50 -1.73 14.88 1.55
C PRO A 50 -0.53 14.13 2.14
N LEU A 51 0.37 13.62 1.30
CA LEU A 51 1.57 12.89 1.71
C LEU A 51 2.43 13.66 2.72
N ASP A 52 2.49 14.99 2.65
CA ASP A 52 3.24 15.81 3.62
C ASP A 52 2.78 15.62 5.07
N SER A 53 1.54 15.19 5.27
CA SER A 53 0.99 14.85 6.59
C SER A 53 1.72 13.66 7.22
N PHE A 54 2.25 12.73 6.41
CA PHE A 54 3.05 11.59 6.88
C PHE A 54 4.25 12.07 7.70
N PHE A 55 4.99 13.05 7.19
CA PHE A 55 6.18 13.55 7.90
C PHE A 55 5.82 14.24 9.21
N SER A 56 4.63 14.86 9.28
CA SER A 56 4.15 15.46 10.53
C SER A 56 3.76 14.37 11.53
N ASP A 57 3.00 13.36 11.10
CA ASP A 57 2.61 12.23 11.94
C ASP A 57 3.81 11.40 12.43
N GLU A 58 4.81 11.21 11.57
CA GLU A 58 6.07 10.54 11.90
C GLU A 58 6.79 11.28 13.03
N ARG A 59 6.97 12.60 12.90
CA ARG A 59 7.65 13.42 13.91
C ARG A 59 6.90 13.49 15.24
N SER A 60 5.57 13.46 15.22
CA SER A 60 4.75 13.49 16.44
C SER A 60 4.50 12.11 17.05
N GLY A 61 5.00 11.03 16.44
CA GLY A 61 4.72 9.67 16.91
C GLY A 61 3.25 9.25 16.80
N SER A 62 2.50 9.83 15.84
CA SER A 62 1.07 9.60 15.64
C SER A 62 0.74 8.82 14.37
N LEU A 63 1.72 8.09 13.82
CA LEU A 63 1.49 7.21 12.69
C LEU A 63 0.43 6.14 13.02
N PRO A 64 -0.49 5.86 12.08
CA PRO A 64 -1.50 4.82 12.26
C PRO A 64 -0.87 3.42 12.12
N ARG A 65 -1.62 2.40 12.55
CA ARG A 65 -1.20 1.00 12.42
C ARG A 65 -1.22 0.50 10.97
N PHE A 66 -2.13 1.01 10.15
CA PHE A 66 -2.17 0.76 8.69
C PHE A 66 -1.93 2.06 7.92
N ILE A 67 -0.88 2.07 7.10
CA ILE A 67 -0.48 3.21 6.29
C ILE A 67 -0.63 2.80 4.83
N TRP A 68 -1.33 3.62 4.05
CA TRP A 68 -1.35 3.52 2.59
C TRP A 68 -0.70 4.76 2.00
N ILE A 69 0.21 4.60 1.05
CA ILE A 69 0.84 5.72 0.33
C ILE A 69 0.66 5.49 -1.17
N THR A 70 0.17 6.51 -1.87
CA THR A 70 0.13 6.55 -3.34
C THR A 70 0.97 7.73 -3.83
N PRO A 71 1.99 7.51 -4.68
CA PRO A 71 2.73 8.59 -5.35
C PRO A 71 1.85 9.38 -6.32
N ASN A 72 2.32 10.56 -6.74
CA ASN A 72 1.68 11.35 -7.79
C ASN A 72 1.97 10.75 -9.18
N LEU A 73 1.39 11.34 -10.23
CA LEU A 73 1.58 10.87 -11.61
C LEU A 73 3.04 10.86 -12.09
N CYS A 74 3.94 11.68 -11.52
CA CYS A 74 5.36 11.65 -11.91
C CYS A 74 6.19 10.67 -11.07
N HIS A 75 5.77 10.34 -9.86
CA HIS A 75 6.51 9.43 -8.98
C HIS A 75 5.96 7.99 -9.01
N ASP A 76 4.83 7.74 -9.68
CA ASP A 76 4.26 6.40 -9.90
C ASP A 76 4.99 5.57 -10.96
N MET A 77 5.96 6.18 -11.68
CA MET A 77 6.75 5.60 -12.77
C MET A 77 5.96 5.29 -14.05
N HIS A 78 4.74 5.81 -14.18
CA HIS A 78 3.94 5.72 -15.39
C HIS A 78 4.15 6.96 -16.27
N ASP A 79 3.97 8.18 -15.73
CA ASP A 79 4.04 9.41 -16.55
C ASP A 79 5.45 10.01 -16.60
N CYS A 80 6.34 9.57 -15.72
CA CYS A 80 7.75 9.96 -15.68
C CYS A 80 8.66 8.72 -15.62
N SER A 81 9.98 8.95 -15.75
CA SER A 81 10.95 7.86 -15.80
C SER A 81 10.99 7.02 -14.51
N VAL A 82 11.36 5.74 -14.64
CA VAL A 82 11.66 4.87 -13.48
C VAL A 82 12.67 5.51 -12.54
N ALA A 83 13.68 6.23 -13.06
CA ALA A 83 14.66 6.93 -12.23
C ALA A 83 14.04 8.05 -11.37
N THR A 84 12.99 8.71 -11.87
CA THR A 84 12.25 9.73 -11.12
C THR A 84 11.53 9.11 -9.92
N GLY A 85 10.79 8.02 -10.14
CA GLY A 85 10.15 7.28 -9.05
C GLY A 85 11.15 6.62 -8.10
N ASP A 86 12.29 6.14 -8.60
CA ASP A 86 13.33 5.52 -7.76
C ASP A 86 13.96 6.56 -6.80
N ASN A 87 14.24 7.77 -7.29
CA ASN A 87 14.70 8.87 -6.45
C ASN A 87 13.67 9.25 -5.38
N PHE A 88 12.38 9.27 -5.73
CA PHE A 88 11.30 9.48 -4.77
C PHE A 88 11.30 8.39 -3.68
N LEU A 89 11.31 7.12 -4.07
CA LEU A 89 11.37 5.99 -3.15
C LEU A 89 12.63 6.00 -2.28
N ALA A 90 13.79 6.35 -2.83
CA ALA A 90 15.05 6.46 -2.10
C ALA A 90 14.98 7.52 -0.98
N SER A 91 14.16 8.57 -1.15
CA SER A 91 13.94 9.59 -0.13
C SER A 91 12.94 9.17 0.97
N LEU A 92 11.94 8.38 0.60
CA LEU A 92 10.79 8.02 1.44
C LEU A 92 10.98 6.68 2.18
N VAL A 93 11.37 5.62 1.46
CA VAL A 93 11.44 4.24 1.98
C VAL A 93 12.36 4.11 3.20
N PRO A 94 13.57 4.70 3.24
CA PRO A 94 14.41 4.62 4.43
C PRO A 94 13.76 5.24 5.67
N ARG A 95 12.93 6.27 5.53
CA ARG A 95 12.17 6.87 6.64
C ARG A 95 11.08 5.92 7.11
N LEU A 96 10.27 5.40 6.17
CA LEU A 96 9.24 4.40 6.47
C LEU A 96 9.82 3.22 7.26
N LEU A 97 10.91 2.63 6.78
CA LEU A 97 11.53 1.47 7.42
C LEU A 97 12.02 1.75 8.85
N ARG A 98 12.49 2.98 9.14
CA ARG A 98 12.88 3.38 10.51
C ARG A 98 11.69 3.60 11.43
N SER A 99 10.54 3.96 10.86
CA SER A 99 9.29 4.23 11.59
C SER A 99 8.46 2.96 11.83
N LEU A 100 8.84 1.82 11.23
CA LEU A 100 8.26 0.52 11.50
C LEU A 100 8.76 -0.03 12.85
N GLY A 101 7.82 -0.48 13.69
CA GLY A 101 8.13 -1.22 14.92
C GLY A 101 8.66 -2.63 14.66
N HIS A 102 8.93 -3.39 15.73
CA HIS A 102 9.57 -4.72 15.68
C HIS A 102 8.91 -5.75 14.74
N GLY A 103 7.61 -5.68 14.51
CA GLY A 103 6.90 -6.56 13.56
C GLY A 103 6.52 -5.88 12.24
N GLY A 104 6.86 -4.60 12.06
CA GLY A 104 6.36 -3.79 10.95
C GLY A 104 6.76 -4.30 9.58
N LEU A 105 5.85 -4.15 8.62
CA LEU A 105 5.99 -4.58 7.24
C LEU A 105 5.75 -3.42 6.28
N LEU A 106 6.60 -3.31 5.27
CA LEU A 106 6.38 -2.51 4.07
C LEU A 106 6.10 -3.46 2.91
N PHE A 107 4.95 -3.26 2.27
CA PHE A 107 4.66 -3.84 0.95
C PHE A 107 4.83 -2.73 -0.09
N LEU A 108 5.85 -2.84 -0.93
CA LEU A 108 6.06 -1.97 -2.08
C LEU A 108 5.67 -2.73 -3.34
N THR A 109 4.71 -2.22 -4.10
CA THR A 109 4.16 -2.90 -5.28
C THR A 109 3.65 -1.88 -6.29
N TRP A 110 3.42 -2.31 -7.53
CA TRP A 110 2.80 -1.53 -8.60
C TRP A 110 1.35 -1.97 -8.80
N ASP A 111 0.48 -1.09 -9.26
CA ASP A 111 -0.91 -1.43 -9.56
C ASP A 111 -1.02 -2.29 -10.82
N GLU A 112 -0.24 -1.97 -11.85
CA GLU A 112 -0.17 -2.70 -13.12
C GLU A 112 1.26 -2.79 -13.70
N GLY A 113 1.45 -3.72 -14.64
CA GLY A 113 2.64 -3.87 -15.45
C GLY A 113 2.46 -3.23 -16.83
N SER A 114 3.44 -3.38 -17.72
CA SER A 114 3.41 -2.77 -19.05
C SER A 114 2.55 -3.52 -20.09
N SER A 115 1.76 -4.50 -19.66
CA SER A 115 0.89 -5.32 -20.53
C SER A 115 -0.22 -5.96 -19.70
N ASP A 116 -1.25 -6.50 -20.34
CA ASP A 116 -2.31 -7.23 -19.64
C ASP A 116 -1.98 -8.71 -19.36
N ALA A 117 -0.77 -9.17 -19.68
CA ALA A 117 -0.35 -10.56 -19.55
C ALA A 117 -0.09 -10.98 -18.09
N GLY A 118 -1.18 -11.20 -17.34
CA GLY A 118 -1.15 -11.73 -15.97
C GLY A 118 -0.95 -13.25 -15.91
N CYS A 119 -0.56 -13.76 -14.74
CA CYS A 119 -0.26 -15.19 -14.53
C CYS A 119 -1.32 -15.95 -13.70
N CYS A 120 -2.42 -15.31 -13.31
CA CYS A 120 -3.41 -15.84 -12.35
C CYS A 120 -4.85 -15.53 -12.80
N ARG A 121 -5.81 -16.39 -12.42
CA ARG A 121 -7.19 -16.38 -12.93
C ARG A 121 -7.98 -15.08 -12.67
N LEU A 122 -7.72 -14.40 -11.56
CA LEU A 122 -8.41 -13.15 -11.19
C LEU A 122 -7.65 -11.89 -11.63
N ALA A 123 -6.42 -12.03 -12.11
CA ALA A 123 -5.53 -10.91 -12.36
C ALA A 123 -5.38 -10.65 -13.85
N SER A 124 -5.79 -9.46 -14.27
CA SER A 124 -5.47 -8.82 -15.54
C SER A 124 -4.73 -7.53 -15.22
N GLY A 125 -3.66 -7.23 -15.95
CA GLY A 125 -2.77 -6.07 -15.66
C GLY A 125 -1.29 -6.42 -15.61
N GLY A 126 -0.88 -7.62 -16.04
CA GLY A 126 0.53 -7.93 -16.28
C GLY A 126 1.29 -8.49 -15.10
N HIS A 127 2.61 -8.52 -15.26
CA HIS A 127 3.55 -8.95 -14.23
C HIS A 127 4.21 -7.74 -13.57
N ILE A 128 4.03 -7.62 -12.27
CA ILE A 128 4.52 -6.50 -11.45
C ILE A 128 5.57 -6.99 -10.45
N VAL A 129 6.35 -6.05 -9.95
CA VAL A 129 7.24 -6.29 -8.80
C VAL A 129 6.44 -6.14 -7.51
N THR A 130 6.66 -7.01 -6.54
CA THR A 130 6.20 -6.83 -5.16
C THR A 130 7.37 -7.11 -4.22
N VAL A 131 7.73 -6.14 -3.40
CA VAL A 131 8.79 -6.24 -2.40
C VAL A 131 8.16 -6.18 -1.01
N VAL A 132 8.57 -7.11 -0.15
CA VAL A 132 8.24 -7.08 1.28
C VAL A 132 9.52 -6.76 2.06
N ALA A 133 9.46 -5.73 2.90
CA ALA A 133 10.60 -5.23 3.67
C ALA A 133 10.19 -4.83 5.09
N GLY A 134 11.18 -4.55 5.93
CA GLY A 134 10.99 -4.13 7.33
C GLY A 134 11.35 -5.21 8.35
N PRO A 135 11.24 -4.90 9.65
CA PRO A 135 11.60 -5.82 10.74
C PRO A 135 10.83 -7.16 10.71
N GLY A 136 9.58 -7.15 10.25
CA GLY A 136 8.77 -8.37 10.11
C GLY A 136 9.03 -9.16 8.83
N ALA A 137 9.90 -8.70 7.93
CA ALA A 137 10.16 -9.35 6.65
C ALA A 137 11.32 -10.34 6.74
N LYS A 138 11.16 -11.52 6.13
CA LYS A 138 12.19 -12.56 6.08
C LYS A 138 13.27 -12.17 5.06
N ARG A 139 14.49 -11.88 5.55
CA ARG A 139 15.63 -11.48 4.72
C ARG A 139 15.93 -12.52 3.62
N GLY A 140 16.03 -12.05 2.38
CA GLY A 140 16.43 -12.86 1.22
C GLY A 140 15.38 -13.87 0.75
N ALA A 141 14.19 -13.89 1.36
CA ALA A 141 13.11 -14.77 0.94
C ALA A 141 12.61 -14.39 -0.46
N ARG A 142 12.19 -15.41 -1.21
CA ARG A 142 11.56 -15.29 -2.52
C ARG A 142 10.38 -16.24 -2.60
N VAL A 143 9.36 -15.83 -3.33
CA VAL A 143 8.20 -16.65 -3.65
C VAL A 143 8.13 -16.81 -5.16
N SER A 144 7.93 -18.04 -5.63
CA SER A 144 7.80 -18.38 -7.05
C SER A 144 6.41 -18.88 -7.42
N MET A 145 5.50 -18.94 -6.45
CA MET A 145 4.11 -19.33 -6.71
C MET A 145 3.39 -18.16 -7.40
N PRO A 146 2.44 -18.42 -8.32
CA PRO A 146 1.64 -17.36 -8.91
C PRO A 146 0.86 -16.60 -7.83
N THR A 147 1.00 -15.28 -7.81
CA THR A 147 0.39 -14.36 -6.83
C THR A 147 -0.18 -13.14 -7.55
N ASP A 148 -1.11 -12.47 -6.89
CA ASP A 148 -1.76 -11.24 -7.37
C ASP A 148 -2.00 -10.26 -6.21
N HIS A 149 -2.67 -9.13 -6.47
CA HIS A 149 -3.03 -8.16 -5.43
C HIS A 149 -3.91 -8.74 -4.31
N TYR A 150 -4.72 -9.76 -4.59
CA TYR A 150 -5.47 -10.46 -3.54
C TYR A 150 -4.56 -11.27 -2.62
N SER A 151 -3.42 -11.75 -3.11
CA SER A 151 -2.39 -12.40 -2.31
C SER A 151 -1.75 -11.42 -1.31
N VAL A 152 -1.51 -10.17 -1.74
CA VAL A 152 -1.06 -9.07 -0.86
C VAL A 152 -2.14 -8.76 0.19
N LEU A 153 -3.39 -8.53 -0.24
CA LEU A 153 -4.51 -8.23 0.67
C LEU A 153 -4.69 -9.35 1.71
N ARG A 154 -4.71 -10.61 1.28
CA ARG A 154 -4.80 -11.76 2.18
C ARG A 154 -3.71 -11.75 3.24
N THR A 155 -2.49 -11.40 2.85
CA THR A 155 -1.34 -11.35 3.76
C THR A 155 -1.50 -10.24 4.79
N ILE A 156 -1.96 -9.06 4.37
CA ILE A 156 -2.25 -7.93 5.27
C ILE A 156 -3.37 -8.29 6.26
N GLU A 157 -4.45 -8.90 5.77
CA GLU A 157 -5.58 -9.32 6.60
C GLU A 157 -5.16 -10.37 7.63
N GLU A 158 -4.39 -11.38 7.22
CA GLU A 158 -3.83 -12.39 8.13
C GLU A 158 -2.92 -11.76 9.18
N ALA A 159 -2.03 -10.86 8.80
CA ALA A 159 -1.10 -10.20 9.71
C ALA A 159 -1.83 -9.30 10.73
N LEU A 160 -2.92 -8.65 10.33
CA LEU A 160 -3.74 -7.79 11.18
C LEU A 160 -4.86 -8.54 11.93
N GLY A 161 -4.98 -9.86 11.77
CA GLY A 161 -6.04 -10.65 12.40
C GLY A 161 -7.45 -10.31 11.90
N LEU A 162 -7.57 -9.91 10.63
CA LEU A 162 -8.83 -9.53 9.99
C LEU A 162 -9.45 -10.71 9.21
N PRO A 163 -10.79 -10.76 9.10
CA PRO A 163 -11.46 -11.66 8.15
C PRO A 163 -11.05 -11.33 6.71
N ARG A 164 -10.88 -12.36 5.88
CA ARG A 164 -10.46 -12.18 4.49
C ARG A 164 -11.59 -11.67 3.60
N LEU A 165 -11.32 -10.67 2.77
CA LEU A 165 -12.31 -10.04 1.89
C LEU A 165 -12.24 -10.58 0.45
N ARG A 166 -13.41 -10.88 -0.14
CA ARG A 166 -13.58 -11.13 -1.59
C ARG A 166 -12.53 -12.09 -2.14
N GLY A 167 -11.73 -11.68 -3.14
CA GLY A 167 -10.71 -12.51 -3.77
C GLY A 167 -9.64 -13.00 -2.79
N ALA A 168 -9.34 -12.27 -1.71
CA ALA A 168 -8.39 -12.72 -0.68
C ALA A 168 -8.90 -13.93 0.13
N ALA A 169 -10.23 -14.15 0.17
CA ALA A 169 -10.82 -15.32 0.82
C ALA A 169 -10.78 -16.59 -0.07
N CYS A 170 -10.43 -16.47 -1.35
CA CYS A 170 -10.32 -17.63 -2.24
C CYS A 170 -9.17 -18.54 -1.79
N GLY A 171 -9.39 -19.87 -1.81
CA GLY A 171 -8.30 -20.84 -1.68
C GLY A 171 -7.25 -20.73 -2.80
N CYS A 172 -7.62 -20.10 -3.92
CA CYS A 172 -6.77 -19.84 -5.07
C CYS A 172 -5.84 -18.61 -4.92
N SER A 173 -6.02 -17.79 -3.89
CA SER A 173 -5.19 -16.61 -3.63
C SER A 173 -4.19 -16.95 -2.53
N PRO A 174 -2.95 -17.36 -2.85
CA PRO A 174 -1.99 -17.75 -1.82
C PRO A 174 -1.59 -16.57 -0.95
N SER A 175 -1.18 -16.85 0.29
CA SER A 175 -0.60 -15.83 1.18
C SER A 175 0.89 -15.68 0.90
N LEU A 176 1.39 -14.45 0.99
CA LEU A 176 2.82 -14.12 0.93
C LEU A 176 3.53 -14.37 2.26
N ARG A 177 2.90 -15.09 3.21
CA ARG A 177 3.49 -15.50 4.49
C ARG A 177 4.93 -16.07 4.40
N PRO A 178 5.36 -16.80 3.36
CA PRO A 178 6.76 -17.23 3.23
C PRO A 178 7.79 -16.07 3.17
N LEU A 179 7.34 -14.85 2.84
CA LEU A 179 8.16 -13.63 2.87
C LEU A 179 8.21 -12.96 4.26
N LEU A 180 7.45 -13.44 5.24
CA LEU A 180 7.38 -12.86 6.58
C LEU A 180 8.24 -13.66 7.57
N ASP A 181 8.84 -12.96 8.52
CA ASP A 181 9.58 -13.57 9.62
C ASP A 181 8.59 -14.17 10.64
N PRO A 182 8.59 -15.50 10.87
CA PRO A 182 7.68 -16.13 11.81
C PRO A 182 7.92 -15.73 13.28
N SER A 183 9.10 -15.19 13.59
CA SER A 183 9.45 -14.72 14.94
C SER A 183 8.90 -13.33 15.25
N ALA A 184 8.42 -12.59 14.26
CA ALA A 184 7.86 -11.25 14.42
C ALA A 184 6.49 -11.22 15.12
N GLY A 185 5.90 -12.39 15.42
CA GLY A 185 4.56 -12.51 16.00
C GLY A 185 3.44 -12.09 15.03
N ASN A 186 2.18 -12.22 15.45
CA ASN A 186 1.09 -11.49 14.79
C ASN A 186 1.26 -10.01 15.13
N LEU A 187 1.07 -9.11 14.14
CA LEU A 187 1.13 -7.66 14.35
C LEU A 187 0.12 -7.19 15.40
#